data_AF-A0A349R3A6-F1
#
_entry.id   AF-A0A349R3A6-F1
#
_cell.length_a   1.000
_cell.length_b   1.000
_cell.length_c   1.000
_cell.angle_alpha   90.00
_cell.angle_beta   90.00
_cell.angle_gamma   90.00
#
_symmetry.space_group_name_H-M   'P 1'
#
loop_
_entity.id
_entity.type
_entity.pdbx_description
1 polymer ?
#
loop_
_entity_poly.entity_id
_entity_poly.type
_entity_poly.pdbx_seq_one_letter_code
_entity_poly.pdbx_strand_id
1 'polypeptide(L)'
;MVVGTGSADALGVLKGRTAGLPIFLASETYFLLAEAALYGHELSSSASSNFEKGILASFIYLEKNATNALATGQVPATDAANYKADNSTNYLVNYALATSTAQRLEAIITQKYIALNFFHGHEAWNEFRRTGYPKIVNGSQVATETFASVQSGSPRADKLPIRNLYPQTEINLNVNVPKLTNGFSDPIFWDIN
;
A
#
# COMPACT_ATOMS: atom_id res chain seq x y z
N MET A 1 -22.30 13.68 -12.92
CA MET A 1 -21.77 12.30 -12.92
C MET A 1 -22.81 11.43 -13.62
N VAL A 2 -22.63 11.13 -14.90
CA VAL A 2 -23.56 10.27 -15.65
C VAL A 2 -23.36 8.85 -15.14
N VAL A 3 -24.34 8.32 -14.42
CA VAL A 3 -24.28 6.97 -13.88
C VAL A 3 -24.62 6.02 -15.03
N GLY A 4 -23.60 5.42 -15.65
CA GLY A 4 -23.79 4.41 -16.69
C GLY A 4 -24.59 3.23 -16.15
N THR A 5 -25.69 2.88 -16.81
CA THR A 5 -26.67 1.86 -16.39
C THR A 5 -26.22 0.41 -16.69
N GLY A 6 -24.97 0.20 -17.11
CA GLY A 6 -24.51 -1.08 -17.66
C GLY A 6 -23.38 -1.81 -16.93
N SER A 7 -22.89 -1.33 -15.78
CA SER A 7 -21.83 -2.07 -15.05
C SER A 7 -22.46 -3.16 -14.18
N ALA A 8 -22.18 -4.43 -14.50
CA ALA A 8 -22.50 -5.55 -13.62
C ALA A 8 -21.66 -5.45 -12.33
N ASP A 9 -22.22 -5.95 -11.21
CA ASP A 9 -21.45 -6.13 -9.97
C ASP A 9 -20.32 -7.13 -10.24
N ALA A 10 -19.13 -6.82 -9.73
CA ALA A 10 -17.92 -7.60 -9.93
C ALA A 10 -17.20 -7.82 -8.59
N LEU A 11 -16.17 -8.65 -8.59
CA LEU A 11 -15.25 -8.82 -7.46
C LEU A 11 -13.96 -8.05 -7.70
N GLY A 12 -13.14 -7.99 -6.66
CA GLY A 12 -11.83 -7.34 -6.68
C GLY A 12 -11.90 -5.86 -6.32
N VAL A 13 -11.28 -5.04 -7.17
CA VAL A 13 -11.10 -3.61 -6.89
C VAL A 13 -12.39 -2.81 -7.09
N LEU A 14 -13.03 -2.97 -8.26
CA LEU A 14 -14.22 -2.23 -8.65
C LEU A 14 -15.44 -3.14 -8.54
N LYS A 15 -16.11 -3.11 -7.39
CA LYS A 15 -17.15 -4.09 -7.04
C LYS A 15 -18.55 -3.78 -7.57
N GLY A 16 -18.79 -2.55 -7.99
CA GLY A 16 -20.08 -2.08 -8.47
C GLY A 16 -20.38 -0.64 -8.04
N ARG A 17 -21.41 -0.03 -8.62
CA ARG A 17 -21.77 1.38 -8.38
C ARG A 17 -22.23 1.68 -6.95
N THR A 18 -22.69 0.66 -6.23
CA THR A 18 -23.18 0.75 -4.84
C THR A 18 -22.11 0.34 -3.83
N ALA A 19 -20.91 -0.03 -4.28
CA ALA A 19 -19.85 -0.47 -3.39
C ALA A 19 -19.41 0.66 -2.47
N GLY A 20 -19.28 0.35 -1.17
CA GLY A 20 -18.70 1.28 -0.21
C GLY A 20 -17.22 1.53 -0.50
N LEU A 21 -16.78 2.79 -0.37
CA LEU A 21 -15.37 3.14 -0.38
C LEU A 21 -14.79 2.83 1.01
N PRO A 22 -13.83 1.89 1.13
CA PRO A 22 -13.20 1.66 2.42
C PRO A 22 -12.44 2.92 2.85
N ILE A 23 -12.45 3.23 4.16
CA ILE A 23 -11.61 4.28 4.76
C ILE A 23 -10.38 3.67 5.43
N PHE A 24 -10.54 2.48 6.02
CA PHE A 24 -9.48 1.72 6.66
C PHE A 24 -9.78 0.23 6.48
N LEU A 25 -8.82 -0.54 5.97
CA LEU A 25 -9.02 -1.96 5.69
C LEU A 25 -8.52 -2.84 6.84
N ALA A 26 -9.14 -4.01 7.03
CA ALA A 26 -8.66 -4.98 8.01
C ALA A 26 -7.23 -5.46 7.71
N SER A 27 -6.86 -5.57 6.42
CA SER A 27 -5.50 -5.89 5.98
C SER A 27 -4.49 -4.87 6.52
N GLU A 28 -4.82 -3.58 6.44
CA GLU A 28 -3.97 -2.52 6.96
C GLU A 28 -3.75 -2.65 8.47
N THR A 29 -4.82 -2.87 9.25
CA THR A 29 -4.70 -3.11 10.70
C THR A 29 -3.72 -4.24 10.99
N TYR A 30 -3.86 -5.37 10.30
CA TYR A 30 -2.99 -6.51 10.54
C TYR A 30 -1.54 -6.25 10.14
N PHE A 31 -1.27 -5.51 9.07
CA PHE A 31 0.10 -5.15 8.71
C PHE A 31 0.71 -4.14 9.70
N LEU A 32 -0.06 -3.19 10.23
CA LEU A 32 0.39 -2.31 11.31
C LEU A 32 0.72 -3.09 12.58
N LEU A 33 -0.13 -4.07 12.95
CA LEU A 33 0.14 -4.98 14.07
C LEU A 33 1.36 -5.89 13.82
N ALA A 34 1.59 -6.29 12.57
CA ALA A 34 2.77 -7.08 12.20
C ALA A 34 4.06 -6.27 12.37
N GLU A 35 4.06 -5.02 11.90
CA GLU A 35 5.19 -4.11 12.08
C GLU A 35 5.42 -3.76 13.55
N ALA A 36 4.36 -3.46 14.30
CA ALA A 36 4.48 -3.18 15.73
C ALA A 36 5.07 -4.39 16.49
N ALA A 37 4.63 -5.61 16.18
CA ALA A 37 5.22 -6.82 16.76
C ALA A 37 6.68 -7.04 16.32
N LEU A 38 7.05 -6.66 15.08
CA LEU A 38 8.43 -6.73 14.60
C LEU A 38 9.37 -5.84 15.42
N TYR A 39 8.90 -4.66 15.82
CA TYR A 39 9.64 -3.71 16.65
C TYR A 39 9.49 -3.93 18.15
N GLY A 40 8.91 -5.05 18.59
CA GLY A 40 8.87 -5.46 19.99
C GLY A 40 7.77 -4.81 20.82
N HIS A 41 6.73 -4.27 20.19
CA HIS A 41 5.53 -3.85 20.93
C HIS A 41 4.74 -5.09 21.41
N GLU A 42 4.30 -5.05 22.68
CA GLU A 42 3.55 -6.13 23.31
C GLU A 42 2.16 -6.29 22.66
N LEU A 43 1.98 -7.36 21.90
CA LEU A 43 0.76 -7.68 21.16
C LEU A 43 0.35 -9.13 21.38
N SER A 44 -0.93 -9.43 21.19
CA SER A 44 -1.49 -10.78 21.37
C SER A 44 -1.09 -11.79 20.27
N SER A 45 -0.49 -11.33 19.17
CA SER A 45 -0.09 -12.17 18.04
C SER A 45 1.30 -11.76 17.56
N SER A 46 2.07 -12.75 17.08
CA SER A 46 3.41 -12.51 16.53
C SER A 46 3.36 -11.73 15.22
N ALA A 47 4.50 -11.11 14.84
CA ALA A 47 4.64 -10.41 13.57
C ALA A 47 4.27 -11.30 12.37
N SER A 48 4.75 -12.55 12.36
CA SER A 48 4.41 -13.53 11.32
C SER A 48 2.91 -13.84 11.30
N SER A 49 2.28 -14.06 12.46
CA SER A 49 0.84 -14.35 12.49
C SER A 49 -0.01 -13.17 11.98
N ASN A 50 0.35 -11.94 12.37
CA ASN A 50 -0.34 -10.75 11.89
C ASN A 50 -0.10 -10.51 10.39
N PHE A 51 1.12 -10.75 9.90
CA PHE A 51 1.43 -10.69 8.47
C PHE A 51 0.55 -11.63 7.65
N GLU A 52 0.41 -12.89 8.06
CA GLU A 52 -0.45 -13.88 7.40
C GLU A 52 -1.94 -13.47 7.44
N LYS A 53 -2.40 -12.93 8.58
CA LYS A 53 -3.76 -12.37 8.71
C LYS A 53 -3.99 -11.18 7.79
N GLY A 54 -2.97 -10.36 7.55
CA GLY A 54 -3.01 -9.22 6.63
C GLY A 54 -3.23 -9.65 5.18
N ILE A 55 -2.49 -10.66 4.71
CA ILE A 55 -2.67 -11.26 3.38
C ILE A 55 -4.08 -11.83 3.26
N LEU A 56 -4.51 -12.67 4.20
CA LEU A 56 -5.85 -13.26 4.18
C LEU A 56 -6.95 -12.19 4.18
N ALA A 57 -6.81 -11.13 4.98
CA ALA A 57 -7.78 -10.05 5.02
C ALA A 57 -7.88 -9.29 3.69
N SER A 58 -6.79 -9.19 2.92
CA SER A 58 -6.80 -8.62 1.58
C SER A 58 -7.63 -9.48 0.61
N PHE A 59 -7.40 -10.79 0.57
CA PHE A 59 -8.20 -11.74 -0.23
C PHE A 59 -9.69 -11.69 0.15
N ILE A 60 -10.00 -11.75 1.45
CA ILE A 60 -11.38 -11.61 1.95
C ILE A 60 -12.03 -10.32 1.43
N TYR A 61 -11.30 -9.22 1.40
CA TYR A 61 -11.84 -7.96 0.91
C TYR A 61 -12.06 -7.97 -0.62
N LEU A 62 -11.17 -8.56 -1.40
CA LEU A 62 -11.31 -8.66 -2.85
C LEU A 62 -12.48 -9.57 -3.25
N GLU A 63 -12.76 -10.62 -2.50
CA GLU A 63 -13.82 -11.59 -2.79
C GLU A 63 -15.20 -11.20 -2.25
N LYS A 64 -15.30 -10.04 -1.59
CA LYS A 64 -16.58 -9.43 -1.22
C LYS A 64 -17.21 -8.71 -2.41
N ASN A 65 -18.53 -8.75 -2.49
CA ASN A 65 -19.31 -8.02 -3.48
C ASN A 65 -19.59 -6.57 -3.05
N ALA A 66 -20.36 -5.82 -3.85
CA ALA A 66 -20.73 -4.43 -3.56
C ALA A 66 -21.51 -4.25 -2.25
N THR A 67 -22.18 -5.29 -1.74
CA THR A 67 -22.91 -5.27 -0.46
C THR A 67 -22.05 -5.67 0.74
N ASN A 68 -20.73 -5.78 0.56
CA ASN A 68 -19.75 -6.18 1.58
C ASN A 68 -19.96 -7.62 2.10
N ALA A 69 -20.69 -8.44 1.35
CA ALA A 69 -20.86 -9.87 1.61
C ALA A 69 -19.86 -10.68 0.79
N LEU A 70 -19.37 -11.80 1.35
CA LEU A 70 -18.54 -12.74 0.59
C LEU A 70 -19.37 -13.30 -0.57
N ALA A 71 -18.84 -13.24 -1.79
CA ALA A 71 -19.57 -13.72 -2.95
C ALA A 71 -19.67 -15.25 -2.98
N THR A 72 -20.78 -15.75 -3.51
CA THR A 72 -21.04 -17.19 -3.58
C THR A 72 -19.93 -17.93 -4.31
N GLY A 73 -19.44 -19.01 -3.71
CA GLY A 73 -18.39 -19.87 -4.30
C GLY A 73 -16.96 -19.37 -4.10
N GLN A 74 -16.76 -18.19 -3.50
CA GLN A 74 -15.44 -17.67 -3.17
C GLN A 74 -14.93 -18.26 -1.84
N VAL A 75 -13.63 -18.59 -1.78
CA VAL A 75 -13.00 -19.22 -0.61
C VAL A 75 -11.65 -18.54 -0.35
N PRO A 76 -11.63 -17.38 0.33
CA PRO A 76 -10.44 -16.54 0.41
C PRO A 76 -9.24 -17.20 1.07
N ALA A 77 -9.49 -18.13 1.99
CA ALA A 77 -8.44 -18.89 2.65
C ALA A 77 -7.69 -19.83 1.68
N THR A 78 -8.40 -20.41 0.72
CA THR A 78 -7.80 -21.27 -0.31
C THR A 78 -6.97 -20.44 -1.28
N ASP A 79 -7.50 -19.31 -1.75
CA ASP A 79 -6.80 -18.45 -2.71
C ASP A 79 -5.57 -17.78 -2.08
N ALA A 80 -5.67 -17.34 -0.83
CA ALA A 80 -4.50 -16.88 -0.07
C ALA A 80 -3.45 -18.00 0.13
N ALA A 81 -3.87 -19.25 0.35
CA ALA A 81 -2.93 -20.38 0.47
C ALA A 81 -2.24 -20.69 -0.87
N ASN A 82 -2.99 -20.69 -1.98
CA ASN A 82 -2.44 -20.88 -3.33
C ASN A 82 -1.43 -19.79 -3.66
N TYR A 83 -1.76 -18.52 -3.41
CA TYR A 83 -0.84 -17.40 -3.59
C TYR A 83 0.50 -17.60 -2.87
N LYS A 84 0.47 -18.07 -1.62
CA LYS A 84 1.69 -18.35 -0.86
C LYS A 84 2.44 -19.58 -1.39
N ALA A 85 1.74 -20.61 -1.84
CA ALA A 85 2.35 -21.80 -2.43
C ALA A 85 3.11 -21.43 -3.72
N ASP A 86 2.48 -20.65 -4.59
CA ASP A 86 3.05 -20.15 -5.85
C ASP A 86 4.27 -19.25 -5.64
N ASN A 87 4.38 -18.62 -4.47
CA ASN A 87 5.47 -17.71 -4.09
C ASN A 87 6.30 -18.26 -2.92
N SER A 88 6.35 -19.57 -2.75
CA SER A 88 6.94 -20.23 -1.56
C SER A 88 8.42 -19.91 -1.32
N THR A 89 9.18 -19.53 -2.35
CA THR A 89 10.60 -19.16 -2.28
C THR A 89 10.84 -17.66 -2.14
N ASN A 90 9.80 -16.82 -2.15
CA ASN A 90 9.91 -15.38 -2.07
C ASN A 90 9.66 -14.89 -0.64
N TYR A 91 10.66 -14.29 0.00
CA TYR A 91 10.53 -13.79 1.39
C TYR A 91 9.51 -12.66 1.55
N LEU A 92 9.15 -11.97 0.46
CA LEU A 92 8.09 -10.95 0.44
C LEU A 92 6.68 -11.54 0.64
N VAL A 93 6.54 -12.86 0.47
CA VAL A 93 5.29 -13.60 0.65
C VAL A 93 5.42 -14.65 1.74
N ASN A 94 6.53 -15.37 1.79
CA ASN A 94 6.85 -16.33 2.83
C ASN A 94 7.71 -15.67 3.91
N TYR A 95 7.04 -15.15 4.94
CA TYR A 95 7.68 -14.41 6.05
C TYR A 95 8.79 -15.20 6.76
N ALA A 96 8.71 -16.54 6.77
CA ALA A 96 9.72 -17.40 7.40
C ALA A 96 11.09 -17.31 6.70
N LEU A 97 11.14 -16.91 5.43
CA LEU A 97 12.40 -16.71 4.68
C LEU A 97 13.04 -15.35 4.96
N ALA A 98 12.34 -14.42 5.61
CA ALA A 98 12.88 -13.10 5.97
C ALA A 98 13.76 -13.21 7.23
N THR A 99 15.08 -13.20 7.02
CA THR A 99 16.07 -13.49 8.08
C THR A 99 16.49 -12.26 8.89
N SER A 100 16.35 -11.07 8.32
CA SER A 100 16.69 -9.81 8.99
C SER A 100 15.45 -8.95 9.30
N THR A 101 15.57 -8.04 10.26
CA THR A 101 14.52 -7.05 10.54
C THR A 101 14.17 -6.22 9.30
N ALA A 102 15.17 -5.87 8.48
CA ALA A 102 14.96 -5.14 7.23
C ALA A 102 14.12 -5.96 6.22
N GLN A 103 14.45 -7.23 5.99
CA GLN A 103 13.68 -8.10 5.10
C GLN A 103 12.25 -8.34 5.61
N ARG A 104 12.08 -8.46 6.93
CA ARG A 104 10.76 -8.62 7.56
C ARG A 104 9.90 -7.37 7.39
N LEU A 105 10.48 -6.20 7.60
CA LEU A 105 9.80 -4.92 7.34
C LEU A 105 9.45 -4.79 5.86
N GLU A 106 10.38 -5.12 4.96
CA GLU A 106 10.14 -5.09 3.52
C GLU A 106 8.98 -6.01 3.10
N ALA A 107 8.91 -7.23 3.64
CA ALA A 107 7.79 -8.13 3.39
C ALA A 107 6.46 -7.52 3.85
N ILE A 108 6.40 -7.03 5.09
CA ILE A 108 5.19 -6.42 5.67
C ILE A 108 4.71 -5.24 4.82
N ILE A 109 5.59 -4.29 4.52
CA ILE A 109 5.23 -3.07 3.80
C ILE A 109 4.91 -3.37 2.33
N THR A 110 5.61 -4.32 1.70
CA THR A 110 5.30 -4.72 0.31
C THR A 110 3.91 -5.33 0.21
N GLN A 111 3.53 -6.22 1.13
CA GLN A 111 2.17 -6.78 1.16
C GLN A 111 1.12 -5.71 1.51
N LYS A 112 1.43 -4.79 2.45
CA LYS A 112 0.57 -3.63 2.73
C LYS A 112 0.38 -2.77 1.48
N TYR A 113 1.44 -2.47 0.74
CA TYR A 113 1.40 -1.70 -0.51
C TYR A 113 0.50 -2.38 -1.55
N ILE A 114 0.68 -3.69 -1.78
CA ILE A 114 -0.16 -4.47 -2.72
C ILE A 114 -1.64 -4.43 -2.28
N ALA A 115 -1.91 -4.62 -0.99
CA ALA A 115 -3.27 -4.62 -0.47
C ALA A 115 -3.95 -3.25 -0.55
N LEU A 116 -3.20 -2.14 -0.56
CA LEU A 116 -3.73 -0.78 -0.49
C LEU A 116 -3.68 -0.02 -1.81
N ASN A 117 -2.81 -0.36 -2.77
CA ASN A 117 -2.49 0.51 -3.92
C ASN A 117 -3.72 1.02 -4.69
N PHE A 118 -4.75 0.17 -4.85
CA PHE A 118 -5.97 0.52 -5.58
C PHE A 118 -7.11 1.10 -4.73
N PHE A 119 -7.00 1.07 -3.40
CA PHE A 119 -8.04 1.53 -2.47
C PHE A 119 -7.61 2.81 -1.73
N HIS A 120 -6.36 2.81 -1.26
CA HIS A 120 -5.74 3.87 -0.47
C HIS A 120 -4.34 4.16 -1.01
N GLY A 121 -4.25 4.51 -2.30
CA GLY A 121 -2.96 4.84 -2.94
C GLY A 121 -2.17 5.94 -2.22
N HIS A 122 -2.86 6.87 -1.55
CA HIS A 122 -2.22 7.87 -0.70
C HIS A 122 -1.51 7.25 0.52
N GLU A 123 -2.14 6.26 1.16
CA GLU A 123 -1.55 5.57 2.31
C GLU A 123 -0.39 4.67 1.88
N ALA A 124 -0.55 3.93 0.77
CA ALA A 124 0.53 3.16 0.15
C ALA A 124 1.74 4.06 -0.18
N TRP A 125 1.48 5.28 -0.67
CA TRP A 125 2.51 6.28 -0.95
C TRP A 125 3.18 6.83 0.32
N ASN A 126 2.42 7.06 1.38
CA ASN A 126 2.95 7.51 2.66
C ASN A 126 3.85 6.45 3.31
N GLU A 127 3.44 5.17 3.26
CA GLU A 127 4.24 4.06 3.78
C GLU A 127 5.54 3.87 3.02
N PHE A 128 5.51 4.01 1.69
CA PHE A 128 6.72 4.01 0.88
C PHE A 128 7.67 5.14 1.29
N ARG A 129 7.18 6.37 1.46
CA ARG A 129 8.03 7.48 1.91
C ARG A 129 8.58 7.25 3.32
N ARG A 130 7.76 6.75 4.26
CA ARG A 130 8.18 6.50 5.64
C ARG A 130 9.25 5.39 5.75
N THR A 131 9.16 4.35 4.93
CA THR A 131 9.98 3.13 5.10
C THR A 131 11.00 2.87 4.00
N GLY A 132 10.82 3.47 2.82
CA GLY A 132 11.54 3.13 1.60
C GLY A 132 11.14 1.79 0.97
N TYR A 133 10.02 1.19 1.38
CA TYR A 133 9.51 -0.08 0.86
C TYR A 133 8.12 0.06 0.19
N PRO A 134 7.81 -0.70 -0.87
CA PRO A 134 8.63 -1.73 -1.52
C PRO A 134 9.89 -1.16 -2.18
N LYS A 135 10.97 -1.95 -2.26
CA LYS A 135 12.19 -1.50 -2.94
C LYS A 135 11.92 -1.28 -4.42
N ILE A 136 12.49 -0.21 -4.95
CA ILE A 136 12.50 0.09 -6.39
C ILE A 136 13.93 0.19 -6.90
N VAL A 137 14.09 -0.08 -8.19
CA VAL A 137 15.31 0.22 -8.94
C VAL A 137 15.23 1.66 -9.44
N ASN A 138 16.02 2.53 -8.81
CA ASN A 138 16.07 3.96 -9.10
C ASN A 138 16.27 4.25 -10.60
N GLY A 139 15.33 4.97 -11.22
CA GLY A 139 15.39 5.34 -12.63
C GLY A 139 15.23 4.18 -13.63
N SER A 140 14.85 2.98 -13.17
CA SER A 140 14.62 1.85 -14.08
C SER A 140 13.55 2.18 -15.12
N GLN A 141 13.72 1.63 -16.32
CA GLN A 141 12.75 1.68 -17.41
C GLN A 141 11.89 0.39 -17.45
N VAL A 142 12.17 -0.57 -16.57
CA VAL A 142 11.45 -1.83 -16.46
C VAL A 142 10.26 -1.63 -15.52
N ALA A 143 9.05 -1.81 -16.04
CA ALA A 143 7.81 -1.52 -15.31
C ALA A 143 7.60 -2.38 -14.04
N THR A 144 8.28 -3.51 -13.91
CA THR A 144 8.22 -4.38 -12.73
C THR A 144 9.27 -4.03 -11.67
N GLU A 145 10.21 -3.14 -11.96
CA GLU A 145 11.29 -2.77 -11.05
C GLU A 145 11.08 -1.41 -10.39
N THR A 146 10.18 -0.58 -10.92
CA THR A 146 9.82 0.71 -10.34
C THR A 146 8.40 1.08 -10.71
N PHE A 147 7.75 1.85 -9.84
CA PHE A 147 6.46 2.48 -10.13
C PHE A 147 6.61 3.97 -10.51
N ALA A 148 7.84 4.48 -10.60
CA ALA A 148 8.10 5.83 -11.08
C ALA A 148 7.77 5.94 -12.57
N SER A 149 7.17 7.07 -12.97
CA SER A 149 6.92 7.35 -14.38
C SER A 149 8.24 7.43 -15.16
N VAL A 150 8.30 6.76 -16.31
CA VAL A 150 9.44 6.86 -17.26
C VAL A 150 9.61 8.27 -17.82
N GLN A 151 8.58 9.11 -17.71
CA GLN A 151 8.60 10.53 -18.12
C GLN A 151 8.86 11.48 -16.93
N SER A 152 9.18 10.95 -15.75
CA SER A 152 9.37 11.80 -14.57
C SER A 152 10.58 12.73 -14.73
N GLY A 153 10.32 14.03 -14.62
CA GLY A 153 11.34 15.07 -14.56
C GLY A 153 11.95 15.27 -13.17
N SER A 154 11.64 14.42 -12.19
CA SER A 154 12.19 14.55 -10.83
C SER A 154 13.73 14.43 -10.86
N PRO A 155 14.46 15.34 -10.21
CA PRO A 155 15.91 15.29 -10.12
C PRO A 155 16.40 14.21 -9.13
N ARG A 156 15.51 13.62 -8.32
CA ARG A 156 15.85 12.56 -7.37
C ARG A 156 16.26 11.28 -8.09
N ALA A 157 17.02 10.43 -7.40
CA ALA A 157 17.42 9.12 -7.92
C ALA A 157 16.22 8.20 -8.16
N ASP A 158 15.24 8.22 -7.24
CA ASP A 158 14.00 7.45 -7.31
C ASP A 158 13.01 7.93 -8.39
N LYS A 159 13.24 9.12 -8.97
CA LYS A 159 12.36 9.78 -9.93
C LYS A 159 10.95 10.08 -9.41
N LEU A 160 10.78 10.22 -8.10
CA LEU A 160 9.48 10.50 -7.48
C LEU A 160 9.42 11.93 -6.90
N PRO A 161 8.23 12.54 -6.77
CA PRO A 161 8.04 13.69 -5.88
C PRO A 161 8.08 13.25 -4.42
N ILE A 162 8.35 14.13 -3.45
CA ILE A 162 8.22 13.79 -2.02
C ILE A 162 7.09 14.55 -1.32
N ARG A 163 6.54 15.58 -1.95
CA ARG A 163 5.33 16.28 -1.50
C ARG A 163 4.70 17.10 -2.60
N ASN A 164 3.46 17.52 -2.37
CA ASN A 164 2.84 18.59 -3.12
C ASN A 164 3.20 19.95 -2.50
N LEU A 165 3.39 20.96 -3.35
CA LEU A 165 3.58 22.34 -2.92
C LEU A 165 2.24 22.98 -2.52
N TYR A 166 2.30 23.99 -1.66
CA TYR A 166 1.13 24.79 -1.34
C TYR A 166 0.62 25.52 -2.59
N PRO A 167 -0.71 25.69 -2.74
CA PRO A 167 -1.27 26.48 -3.82
C PRO A 167 -0.73 27.92 -3.79
N GLN A 168 -0.49 28.50 -4.97
CA GLN A 168 0.02 29.87 -5.07
C GLN A 168 -0.91 30.90 -4.40
N THR A 169 -2.22 30.63 -4.40
CA THR A 169 -3.22 31.49 -3.74
C THR A 169 -3.00 31.56 -2.23
N GLU A 170 -2.68 30.45 -1.57
CA GLU A 170 -2.38 30.44 -0.12
C GLU A 170 -1.12 31.26 0.18
N ILE A 171 -0.08 31.12 -0.64
CA ILE A 171 1.18 31.88 -0.50
C ILE A 171 0.92 33.38 -0.63
N ASN A 172 0.01 33.78 -1.53
CA ASN A 172 -0.32 35.17 -1.79
C ASN A 172 -1.20 35.79 -0.69
N LEU A 173 -2.12 35.00 -0.12
CA LEU A 173 -3.14 35.47 0.82
C LEU A 173 -2.72 35.34 2.29
N ASN A 174 -1.78 34.47 2.61
CA ASN A 174 -1.36 34.21 3.99
C ASN A 174 0.18 34.23 4.13
N VAL A 175 0.69 35.28 4.78
CA VAL A 175 2.13 35.50 4.98
C VAL A 175 2.81 34.42 5.83
N ASN A 176 2.04 33.62 6.58
CA ASN A 176 2.55 32.56 7.45
C ASN A 176 2.74 31.22 6.73
N VAL A 177 2.35 31.10 5.45
CA VAL A 177 2.53 29.86 4.69
C VAL A 177 4.03 29.57 4.50
N PRO A 178 4.51 28.37 4.85
CA PRO A 178 5.89 27.99 4.59
C PRO A 178 6.20 28.10 3.09
N LYS A 179 7.25 28.86 2.76
CA LYS A 179 7.68 29.14 1.38
C LYS A 179 8.49 27.98 0.81
N LEU A 180 7.85 26.83 0.67
CA LEU A 180 8.42 25.65 0.03
C LEU A 180 8.47 25.88 -1.48
N THR A 181 9.67 25.82 -2.06
CA THR A 181 9.88 26.08 -3.50
C THR A 181 10.17 24.82 -4.29
N ASN A 182 10.40 23.69 -3.62
CA ASN A 182 10.81 22.45 -4.28
C ASN A 182 10.08 21.23 -3.68
N GLY A 183 9.26 20.56 -4.51
CA GLY A 183 8.53 19.34 -4.14
C GLY A 183 9.39 18.07 -4.07
N PHE A 184 10.70 18.19 -4.31
CA PHE A 184 11.66 17.08 -4.41
C PHE A 184 12.75 17.08 -3.32
N SER A 185 12.94 18.20 -2.60
CA SER A 185 14.06 18.36 -1.64
C SER A 185 13.65 18.59 -0.19
N ASP A 186 12.37 18.93 0.06
CA ASP A 186 11.90 19.33 1.38
C ASP A 186 10.94 18.27 1.96
N PRO A 187 11.44 17.21 2.66
CA PRO A 187 10.59 16.15 3.20
C PRO A 187 9.50 16.64 4.15
N ILE A 188 8.46 15.82 4.32
CA ILE A 188 7.49 16.03 5.39
C ILE A 188 8.16 15.67 6.73
N PHE A 189 7.74 16.27 7.84
CA PHE A 189 8.41 16.10 9.14
C PHE A 189 8.56 14.65 9.63
N TRP A 190 7.69 13.73 9.17
CA TRP A 190 7.73 12.30 9.51
C TRP A 190 8.49 11.46 8.47
N ASP A 191 8.87 12.05 7.35
CA ASP A 191 9.60 11.41 6.26
C ASP A 191 11.11 11.58 6.51
N ILE A 192 11.76 10.47 6.85
CA ILE A 192 13.18 10.45 7.24
C ILE A 192 14.11 9.96 6.12
N ASN A 193 13.58 9.71 4.91
CA ASN A 193 14.30 9.10 3.79
C ASN A 193 14.65 10.06 2.64
#